data_AF-A0A7C4M734-F1
#
_entry.id   AF-A0A7C4M734-F1
#
_cell.length_a   1.000
_cell.length_b   1.000
_cell.length_c   1.000
_cell.angle_alpha   90.00
_cell.angle_beta   90.00
_cell.angle_gamma   90.00
#
_symmetry.space_group_name_H-M   'P 1'
#
loop_
_entity.id
_entity.type
_entity.pdbx_description
1 polymer ?
#
loop_
_entity_poly.entity_id
_entity_poly.type
_entity_poly.pdbx_seq_one_letter_code
_entity_poly.pdbx_strand_id
1 'polypeptide(L)' 'MPTHGSMTKAGKVRNATPKIPKKPKRNLVPRVRNRREFWIRERKAQGLPVPTVVPPSSVPRKAKT' A
#
# COMPACT_ATOMS: atom_id res chain seq x y z
N MET A 1 -22.96 24.87 -36.53
CA MET A 1 -21.99 24.38 -35.53
C MET A 1 -21.56 22.98 -35.95
N PRO A 2 -20.25 22.65 -36.10
CA PRO A 2 -19.84 21.33 -36.55
C PRO A 2 -20.14 20.29 -35.45
N THR A 3 -20.86 19.24 -35.81
CA THR A 3 -21.35 18.21 -34.88
C THR A 3 -20.28 17.17 -34.51
N HIS A 4 -19.19 17.08 -35.27
CA HIS A 4 -18.18 16.03 -35.14
C HIS A 4 -16.76 16.61 -35.07
N GLY A 5 -16.00 16.18 -34.07
CA GLY A 5 -14.58 16.49 -33.88
C GLY A 5 -13.67 15.29 -34.12
N SER A 6 -12.36 15.48 -34.05
CA SER A 6 -11.37 14.41 -34.26
C SER A 6 -11.33 13.42 -33.08
N MET A 7 -11.65 12.15 -33.35
CA MET A 7 -11.64 11.08 -32.34
C MET A 7 -10.23 10.53 -32.04
N THR A 8 -9.20 10.96 -32.76
CA THR A 8 -7.86 10.33 -32.73
C THR A 8 -7.14 10.44 -31.38
N LYS A 9 -7.56 11.40 -30.53
CA LYS A 9 -6.99 11.61 -29.19
C LYS A 9 -7.66 10.73 -28.11
N ALA A 10 -8.74 10.03 -28.43
CA ALA A 10 -9.45 9.21 -27.46
C ALA A 10 -8.54 8.10 -26.92
N GLY A 11 -8.38 8.05 -25.59
CA GLY A 11 -7.63 6.98 -24.91
C GLY A 11 -6.10 7.00 -25.06
N LYS A 12 -5.51 7.93 -25.83
CA LYS A 12 -4.06 8.01 -26.10
C LYS A 12 -3.21 7.87 -24.83
N VAL A 13 -3.54 8.62 -23.78
CA VAL A 13 -2.78 8.64 -22.53
C VAL A 13 -2.95 7.34 -21.73
N ARG A 14 -4.16 6.76 -21.73
CA ARG A 14 -4.45 5.52 -21.01
C ARG A 14 -3.72 4.33 -21.64
N ASN A 15 -3.63 4.29 -22.96
CA ASN A 15 -2.94 3.22 -23.69
C ASN A 15 -1.41 3.38 -23.66
N ALA A 16 -0.91 4.62 -23.61
CA ALA A 16 0.52 4.88 -23.48
C ALA A 16 1.08 4.55 -22.08
N THR A 17 0.23 4.47 -21.05
CA THR A 17 0.68 4.23 -19.67
C THR A 17 0.87 2.72 -19.44
N PRO A 18 2.10 2.25 -19.13
CA PRO A 18 2.35 0.83 -18.88
C PRO A 18 1.61 0.34 -17.63
N LYS A 19 1.03 -0.86 -17.69
CA LYS A 19 0.27 -1.43 -16.58
C LYS A 19 1.19 -2.06 -15.53
N ILE A 20 1.34 -1.39 -14.38
CA ILE A 20 2.13 -1.90 -13.26
C ILE A 20 1.27 -2.82 -12.36
N PRO A 21 1.75 -4.01 -11.97
CA PRO A 21 1.04 -4.90 -11.05
C PRO A 21 0.97 -4.30 -9.63
N LYS A 22 -0.09 -4.65 -8.88
CA LYS A 22 -0.26 -4.19 -7.49
C LYS A 22 0.77 -4.86 -6.59
N LYS A 23 1.38 -4.10 -5.68
CA LYS A 23 2.21 -4.66 -4.60
C LYS A 23 1.35 -5.48 -3.64
N PRO A 24 1.82 -6.64 -3.14
CA PRO A 24 1.09 -7.44 -2.17
C PRO A 24 0.90 -6.64 -0.87
N LYS A 25 -0.33 -6.62 -0.35
CA LYS A 25 -0.67 -5.95 0.91
C LYS A 25 -0.71 -6.97 2.05
N ARG A 26 -0.16 -6.60 3.20
CA ARG A 26 -0.12 -7.41 4.44
C ARG A 26 -0.69 -6.65 5.64
N ASN A 27 -1.68 -5.80 5.38
CA ASN A 27 -2.26 -4.96 6.42
C ASN A 27 -2.99 -5.83 7.44
N LEU A 28 -2.81 -5.50 8.72
CA LEU A 28 -3.53 -6.15 9.81
C LEU A 28 -5.01 -5.76 9.77
N VAL A 29 -5.87 -6.61 10.32
CA VAL A 29 -7.29 -6.30 10.52
C VAL A 29 -7.45 -5.02 11.36
N PRO A 30 -8.49 -4.19 11.13
CA PRO A 30 -8.61 -2.85 11.72
C PRO A 30 -8.47 -2.82 13.25
N ARG A 31 -9.08 -3.79 13.95
CA ARG A 31 -9.00 -3.90 15.42
C ARG A 31 -7.56 -4.09 15.91
N VAL A 32 -6.79 -4.94 15.25
CA VAL A 32 -5.39 -5.23 15.62
C VAL A 32 -4.49 -4.05 15.24
N ARG A 33 -4.71 -3.46 14.06
CA ARG A 33 -4.00 -2.26 13.61
C ARG A 33 -4.18 -1.11 14.59
N ASN A 34 -5.42 -0.77 14.94
CA ASN A 34 -5.71 0.38 15.81
C ASN A 34 -5.12 0.19 17.22
N ARG A 35 -5.18 -1.03 17.78
CA ARG A 35 -4.52 -1.35 19.06
C ARG A 35 -3.00 -1.15 18.99
N ARG A 36 -2.37 -1.62 17.91
CA ARG A 36 -0.93 -1.47 17.69
C ARG A 36 -0.54 0.01 17.53
N GLU A 37 -1.27 0.77 16.73
CA GLU A 37 -1.00 2.20 16.52
C GLU A 37 -1.16 3.01 17.81
N PHE A 38 -2.18 2.70 18.62
CA PHE A 38 -2.35 3.31 19.94
C PHE A 38 -1.12 3.06 20.82
N TRP A 39 -0.70 1.80 20.96
CA TRP A 39 0.47 1.45 21.75
C TRP A 39 1.78 2.08 21.24
N ILE A 40 1.97 2.16 19.92
CA ILE A 40 3.13 2.84 19.31
C ILE A 40 3.14 4.32 19.67
N ARG A 41 1.98 5.00 19.61
CA ARG A 41 1.86 6.43 19.94
C ARG A 41 2.19 6.68 21.41
N GLU A 42 1.63 5.89 22.32
CA GLU A 42 1.90 6.01 23.76
C GLU A 42 3.39 5.82 24.08
N ARG A 43 4.03 4.78 23.52
CA ARG A 43 5.49 4.58 23.71
C ARG A 43 6.31 5.74 23.17
N LYS A 44 5.95 6.28 22.00
CA LYS A 44 6.64 7.43 21.41
C LYS A 44 6.48 8.68 22.28
N ALA A 45 5.29 8.90 22.85
CA ALA A 45 5.03 9.99 23.79
C ALA A 45 5.90 9.87 25.06
N GLN A 46 6.13 8.65 25.53
CA GLN A 46 7.00 8.35 26.67
C GLN A 46 8.50 8.32 26.31
N GLY A 47 8.88 8.59 25.05
CA GLY A 47 10.28 8.58 24.60
C GLY A 47 10.91 7.18 24.51
N LEU A 48 10.12 6.11 24.63
CA LEU A 48 10.63 4.74 24.53
C LEU A 48 10.87 4.33 23.07
N PRO A 49 11.86 3.45 22.82
CA PRO A 49 12.02 2.84 21.52
C PRO A 49 10.77 2.03 21.16
N VAL A 50 10.15 2.40 20.04
CA VAL A 50 9.12 1.59 19.39
C VAL A 50 9.82 0.45 18.64
N PRO A 51 9.28 -0.77 18.68
CA PRO A 51 9.81 -1.84 17.84
C PRO A 51 9.68 -1.36 16.39
N THR A 52 10.81 -1.04 15.79
CA THR A 52 10.94 -0.95 14.35
C THR A 52 10.55 -2.34 13.88
N VAL A 53 9.32 -2.49 13.38
CA VAL A 53 8.93 -3.76 12.82
C VAL A 53 9.88 -4.01 11.68
N VAL A 54 10.85 -4.89 11.94
CA VAL A 54 11.56 -5.66 10.95
C VAL A 54 10.48 -6.02 9.93
N PRO A 55 10.49 -5.37 8.74
CA PRO A 55 9.40 -5.54 7.81
C PRO A 55 9.32 -7.05 7.55
N PRO A 56 8.16 -7.70 7.66
CA PRO A 56 8.02 -9.14 7.45
C PRO A 56 8.39 -9.60 6.02
N SER A 57 8.97 -8.74 5.19
CA SER A 57 9.81 -9.13 4.05
C SER A 57 11.10 -9.86 4.46
N SER A 58 11.50 -9.80 5.73
CA SER A 58 12.71 -10.45 6.27
C SER A 58 12.41 -11.62 7.21
N VAL A 59 11.13 -11.94 7.44
CA VAL A 59 10.76 -13.22 8.06
C VAL A 59 10.60 -14.22 6.92
N PRO A 60 11.51 -15.20 6.75
CA PRO A 60 11.35 -16.24 5.74
C PRO A 60 10.02 -16.96 5.99
N ARG A 61 9.22 -17.14 4.95
CA ARG A 61 8.01 -17.98 5.03
C ARG A 61 8.47 -19.36 5.48
N LYS A 62 7.96 -19.88 6.61
CA LYS A 62 8.04 -21.33 6.85
C LYS A 62 7.35 -21.99 5.66
N ALA A 63 8.12 -22.69 4.83
CA ALA A 63 7.56 -23.57 3.81
C ALA A 63 6.65 -24.55 4.55
N LYS A 64 5.37 -24.58 4.17
CA LYS A 64 4.50 -25.68 4.59
C LYS A 64 4.91 -26.88 3.75
N THR A 65 5.40 -27.91 4.42
CA THR A 65 5.51 -29.28 3.91
C THR A 65 4.13 -29.79 3.50
#